data_AF-A0A937X7E5-F1
#
_entry.id   AF-A0A937X7E5-F1
#
_cell.length_a   1.000
_cell.length_b   1.000
_cell.length_c   1.000
_cell.angle_alpha   90.00
_cell.angle_beta   90.00
_cell.angle_gamma   90.00
#
_symmetry.space_group_name_H-M   'P 1'
#
loop_
_entity.id
_entity.type
_entity.pdbx_description
1 polymer ?
#
loop_
_entity_poly.entity_id
_entity_poly.type
_entity_poly.pdbx_seq_one_letter_code
_entity_poly.pdbx_strand_id
1 'polypeptide(L)'
;VGFRQIGVRYVRQERYAGETKYPLRKMIKFAFDGITSFSFMPLQLATYLGFAAACLAFLLICWVLFAALVTHQTVAGWPSVMVAVLFLGGVQLITIGLIGEYVGRIHDEVKQRPLYLVRERLGFDNRAAQVPFETSVTADAEEKRTLYHG
;
A
#
# COMPACT_ATOMS: atom_id res chain seq x y z
N VAL A 1 0.38 19.14 0.40
CA VAL A 1 1.86 19.12 0.50
C VAL A 1 2.40 19.49 -0.88
N GLY A 2 3.41 20.37 -0.96
CA GLY A 2 4.13 20.61 -2.23
C GLY A 2 4.20 22.06 -2.74
N PHE A 3 3.52 23.02 -2.12
CA PHE A 3 3.62 24.44 -2.53
C PHE A 3 4.37 25.28 -1.49
N ARG A 4 4.85 26.48 -1.86
CA ARG A 4 5.41 27.43 -0.87
C ARG A 4 4.32 27.75 0.14
N GLN A 5 4.52 27.30 1.38
CA GLN A 5 3.70 27.60 2.53
C GLN A 5 4.52 28.50 3.45
N ILE A 6 3.89 29.54 3.99
CA ILE A 6 4.46 30.36 5.05
C ILE A 6 3.53 30.31 6.26
N GLY A 7 4.06 29.94 7.41
CA GLY A 7 3.32 29.97 8.66
C GLY A 7 3.34 31.38 9.25
N VAL A 8 2.19 32.02 9.36
CA VAL A 8 2.07 33.30 10.07
C VAL A 8 1.99 33.01 11.56
N ARG A 9 3.03 33.38 12.32
CA ARG A 9 3.01 33.22 13.77
C ARG A 9 2.04 34.22 14.38
N TYR A 10 1.15 33.73 15.22
CA TYR A 10 0.23 34.53 16.01
C TYR A 10 0.31 34.06 17.46
N VAL A 11 0.49 35.00 18.40
CA VAL A 11 0.48 34.72 19.83
C VAL A 11 -0.97 34.70 20.29
N ARG A 12 -1.46 33.52 20.65
CA ARG A 12 -2.82 33.33 21.18
C ARG A 12 -2.76 33.42 22.71
N GLN A 13 -3.67 34.17 23.33
CA GLN A 13 -3.81 34.21 24.79
C GLN A 13 -4.12 32.81 25.35
N GLU A 14 -3.60 32.52 26.55
CA GLU A 14 -3.86 31.27 27.25
C GLU A 14 -5.36 31.07 27.47
N ARG A 15 -5.84 29.84 27.26
CA ARG A 15 -7.26 29.52 27.40
C ARG A 15 -7.64 29.55 28.88
N TYR A 16 -8.63 30.38 29.22
CA TYR A 16 -9.18 30.46 30.57
C TYR A 16 -9.88 29.17 31.03
N ALA A 17 -10.42 28.35 30.11
CA ALA A 17 -11.03 27.05 30.38
C ALA A 17 -11.14 26.18 29.12
N GLY A 18 -11.21 24.86 29.31
CA GLY A 18 -11.54 23.85 28.28
C GLY A 18 -10.45 22.81 28.04
N GLU A 19 -10.84 21.56 27.81
CA GLU A 19 -9.90 20.50 27.44
C GLU A 19 -9.34 20.69 26.02
N THR A 20 -8.11 20.25 25.81
CA THR A 20 -7.47 20.38 24.50
C THR A 20 -8.20 19.54 23.44
N LYS A 21 -8.58 20.16 22.32
CA LYS A 21 -9.25 19.47 21.19
C LYS A 21 -8.37 18.42 20.49
N TYR A 22 -7.06 18.45 20.75
CA TYR A 22 -6.04 17.56 20.23
C TYR A 22 -5.16 17.01 21.36
N PRO A 23 -5.65 16.02 22.12
CA PRO A 23 -4.82 15.31 23.09
C PRO A 23 -3.75 14.48 22.35
N LEU A 24 -2.67 14.12 23.04
CA LEU A 24 -1.57 13.30 22.50
C LEU A 24 -2.08 12.05 21.75
N ARG A 25 -3.09 11.37 22.30
CA ARG A 25 -3.72 10.19 21.67
C ARG A 25 -4.30 10.48 20.29
N LYS A 26 -4.87 11.66 20.09
CA LYS A 26 -5.46 12.09 18.81
C LYS A 26 -4.38 12.48 17.80
N MET A 27 -3.28 13.07 18.27
CA MET A 27 -2.10 13.35 17.43
C MET A 27 -1.40 12.07 16.97
N ILE A 28 -1.25 11.07 17.87
CA ILE A 28 -0.68 9.76 17.52
C ILE A 28 -1.57 9.06 16.49
N LYS A 29 -2.89 9.02 16.71
CA LYS A 29 -3.84 8.45 15.74
C LYS A 29 -3.73 9.13 14.37
N PHE A 30 -3.67 10.47 14.35
CA PHE A 30 -3.52 11.24 13.11
C PHE A 30 -2.19 10.98 12.39
N ALA A 31 -1.11 10.77 13.14
CA ALA A 31 0.18 10.37 12.57
C ALA A 31 0.11 8.98 11.94
N PHE A 32 -0.51 7.99 12.61
CA PHE A 32 -0.73 6.67 12.05
C PHE A 32 -1.60 6.71 10.79
N ASP A 33 -2.71 7.46 10.81
CA ASP A 33 -3.58 7.66 9.64
C ASP A 33 -2.81 8.31 8.47
N GLY A 34 -1.88 9.24 8.77
CA GLY A 34 -0.99 9.82 7.77
C GLY A 34 0.00 8.82 7.19
N ILE A 35 0.64 8.00 8.03
CA ILE A 35 1.62 6.98 7.59
C ILE A 35 0.94 5.91 6.72
N THR A 36 -0.26 5.47 7.06
CA THR A 36 -1.00 4.47 6.27
C THR A 36 -1.66 5.06 5.01
N SER A 37 -2.07 6.33 5.01
CA SER A 37 -2.73 6.95 3.84
C SER A 37 -1.77 7.32 2.70
N PHE A 38 -0.51 7.64 3.04
CA PHE A 38 0.47 8.16 2.08
C PHE A 38 1.58 7.16 1.68
N SER A 39 1.50 5.87 2.05
CA SER A 39 2.57 4.92 1.71
C SER A 39 2.13 3.46 1.56
N PHE A 40 2.91 2.72 0.77
CA PHE A 40 2.84 1.26 0.60
C PHE A 40 3.35 0.47 1.81
N MET A 41 3.68 1.14 2.91
CA MET A 41 4.35 0.56 4.08
C MET A 41 3.55 -0.57 4.77
N PRO A 42 2.23 -0.44 5.05
CA PRO A 42 1.46 -1.54 5.64
C PRO A 42 1.37 -2.75 4.71
N LEU A 43 1.41 -2.51 3.41
CA LEU A 43 1.39 -3.55 2.39
C LEU A 43 2.68 -4.36 2.37
N GLN A 44 3.81 -3.67 2.33
CA GLN A 44 5.13 -4.29 2.34
C GLN A 44 5.36 -5.09 3.62
N LEU A 45 4.86 -4.60 4.76
CA LEU A 45 4.94 -5.32 6.04
C LEU A 45 4.22 -6.68 5.98
N ALA A 46 3.05 -6.75 5.35
CA ALA A 46 2.31 -8.00 5.19
C ALA A 46 3.09 -9.02 4.32
N THR A 47 3.72 -8.55 3.24
CA THR A 47 4.56 -9.39 2.37
C THR A 47 5.78 -9.93 3.12
N TYR A 48 6.46 -9.09 3.91
CA TYR A 48 7.61 -9.52 4.73
C TYR A 48 7.22 -10.51 5.83
N LEU A 49 6.08 -10.29 6.49
CA LEU A 49 5.55 -11.21 7.49
C LEU A 49 5.18 -12.57 6.88
N GLY A 50 4.54 -12.58 5.71
CA GLY A 50 4.22 -13.81 4.98
C GLY A 50 5.48 -14.61 4.63
N PHE A 51 6.53 -13.94 4.16
CA PHE A 51 7.82 -14.57 3.84
C PHE A 51 8.51 -15.13 5.10
N ALA A 52 8.58 -14.35 6.19
CA ALA A 52 9.17 -14.80 7.44
C ALA A 52 8.44 -16.03 8.01
N ALA A 53 7.10 -16.03 7.97
CA ALA A 53 6.29 -17.15 8.42
C ALA A 53 6.46 -18.39 7.53
N ALA A 54 6.58 -18.23 6.21
CA ALA A 54 6.86 -19.33 5.29
C ALA A 54 8.24 -19.97 5.55
N CYS A 55 9.27 -19.16 5.79
CA CYS A 55 10.59 -19.66 6.21
C CYS A 55 10.49 -20.46 7.52
N LEU A 56 9.74 -19.96 8.51
CA LEU A 56 9.56 -20.64 9.78
C LEU A 56 8.79 -21.96 9.61
N ALA A 57 7.74 -21.99 8.80
CA ALA A 57 6.99 -23.21 8.47
C ALA A 57 7.88 -24.25 7.79
N PHE A 58 8.75 -23.83 6.87
CA PHE A 58 9.72 -24.72 6.22
C PHE A 58 10.69 -25.36 7.24
N LEU A 59 11.25 -24.56 8.16
CA LEU A 59 12.12 -25.07 9.22
C LEU A 59 11.40 -26.06 10.13
N LEU A 60 10.14 -25.79 10.49
CA LEU A 60 9.33 -26.70 11.29
C LEU A 60 9.02 -28.01 10.55
N ILE A 61 8.76 -27.97 9.25
CA ILE A 61 8.57 -29.18 8.43
C ILE A 61 9.86 -30.02 8.44
N CYS A 62 11.03 -29.41 8.24
CA CYS A 62 12.31 -30.11 8.32
C CYS A 62 12.53 -30.75 9.69
N TRP A 63 12.22 -30.03 10.77
CA TRP A 63 12.29 -30.56 12.14
C TRP A 63 11.36 -31.76 12.34
N VAL A 64 10.09 -31.65 11.93
CA VAL A 64 9.09 -32.72 12.09
C VAL A 64 9.50 -33.96 11.31
N LEU A 65 10.02 -33.80 10.09
CA LEU A 65 10.53 -34.91 9.28
C LEU A 65 11.75 -35.57 9.95
N PHE A 66 12.69 -34.77 10.46
CA PHE A 66 13.85 -35.30 11.18
C PHE A 66 13.43 -36.10 12.42
N ALA A 67 12.53 -35.55 13.24
CA ALA A 67 12.02 -36.21 14.43
C ALA A 67 11.25 -37.51 14.09
N ALA A 68 10.48 -37.52 13.01
CA ALA A 68 9.75 -38.70 12.56
C ALA A 68 10.67 -39.83 12.09
N LEU A 69 11.76 -39.48 11.39
CA LEU A 69 12.72 -40.45 10.85
C LEU A 69 13.69 -41.00 11.89
N VAL A 70 14.10 -40.18 12.87
CA VAL A 70 15.14 -40.57 13.86
C VAL A 70 14.53 -41.16 15.12
N THR A 71 13.47 -40.55 15.64
CA THR A 71 13.02 -40.86 17.01
C THR A 71 12.09 -42.07 17.05
N HIS A 72 11.43 -42.45 15.95
CA HIS A 72 10.46 -43.57 15.83
C HIS A 72 9.33 -43.64 16.90
N GLN A 73 9.31 -42.73 17.88
CA GLN A 73 8.32 -42.64 18.97
C GLN A 73 7.16 -41.68 18.65
N THR A 74 7.10 -41.15 17.43
CA THR A 74 6.00 -40.25 17.03
C THR A 74 4.73 -41.04 16.78
N VAL A 75 3.60 -40.55 17.30
CA VAL A 75 2.27 -41.12 17.05
C VAL A 75 2.04 -41.26 15.54
N ALA A 76 1.60 -42.44 15.10
CA ALA A 76 1.37 -42.72 13.69
C ALA A 76 0.40 -41.69 13.09
N GLY A 77 0.76 -41.12 11.93
CA GLY A 77 -0.04 -40.11 11.23
C GLY A 77 0.09 -38.68 11.77
N TRP A 78 0.67 -38.46 12.96
CA TRP A 78 0.89 -37.09 13.46
C TRP A 78 1.90 -36.29 12.61
N PRO A 79 3.06 -36.83 12.21
CA PRO A 79 4.02 -36.08 11.39
C PRO A 79 3.44 -35.67 10.03
N SER A 80 2.68 -36.55 9.37
CA SER A 80 2.09 -36.26 8.06
C SER A 80 1.03 -35.16 8.15
N VAL A 81 0.20 -35.17 9.20
CA VAL A 81 -0.80 -34.11 9.44
C VAL A 81 -0.10 -32.77 9.73
N MET A 82 0.92 -32.75 10.57
CA MET A 82 1.66 -31.51 10.87
C MET A 82 2.36 -30.95 9.63
N VAL A 83 3.02 -31.79 8.83
CA VAL A 83 3.65 -31.37 7.59
C VAL A 83 2.61 -30.80 6.61
N ALA A 84 1.47 -31.46 6.44
CA ALA A 84 0.40 -30.96 5.58
C ALA A 84 -0.14 -29.59 6.04
N VAL A 85 -0.43 -29.44 7.33
CA VAL A 85 -0.95 -28.17 7.90
C VAL A 85 0.07 -27.05 7.77
N LEU A 86 1.34 -27.30 8.10
CA LEU A 86 2.42 -26.31 8.00
C LEU A 86 2.68 -25.90 6.54
N PHE A 87 2.68 -26.87 5.62
CA PHE A 87 2.89 -26.61 4.20
C PHE A 87 1.75 -25.75 3.64
N LEU A 88 0.52 -26.15 3.91
CA LEU A 88 -0.67 -25.45 3.41
C LEU A 88 -0.79 -24.05 4.04
N GLY A 89 -0.49 -23.92 5.33
CA GLY A 89 -0.43 -22.63 6.03
C GLY A 89 0.66 -21.71 5.47
N GLY A 90 1.85 -22.25 5.17
CA GLY A 90 2.93 -21.48 4.53
C GLY A 90 2.52 -20.94 3.16
N VAL A 91 1.93 -21.79 2.31
CA VAL A 91 1.42 -21.38 0.98
C VAL A 91 0.33 -20.31 1.11
N GLN A 92 -0.59 -20.46 2.06
CA GLN A 92 -1.64 -19.48 2.31
C GLN A 92 -1.08 -18.10 2.71
N LEU A 93 -0.08 -18.06 3.61
CA LEU A 93 0.54 -16.80 4.04
C LEU A 93 1.28 -16.08 2.91
N ILE A 94 1.99 -16.83 2.06
CA ILE A 94 2.61 -16.27 0.83
C ILE A 94 1.53 -15.68 -0.08
N THR A 95 0.44 -16.42 -0.28
CA THR A 95 -0.66 -16.00 -1.16
C THR A 95 -1.31 -14.70 -0.66
N ILE A 96 -1.56 -14.59 0.66
CA ILE A 96 -2.11 -13.37 1.26
C ILE A 96 -1.14 -12.18 1.11
N GLY A 97 0.16 -12.41 1.29
CA GLY A 97 1.19 -11.38 1.06
C GLY A 97 1.17 -10.87 -0.39
N LEU A 98 1.10 -11.78 -1.36
CA LEU A 98 1.02 -11.45 -2.79
C LEU A 98 -0.27 -10.67 -3.13
N ILE A 99 -1.41 -11.10 -2.61
CA ILE A 99 -2.69 -10.41 -2.80
C ILE A 99 -2.60 -9.00 -2.20
N GLY A 100 -2.01 -8.86 -1.02
CA GLY A 100 -1.73 -7.57 -0.41
C GLY A 100 -0.98 -6.66 -1.37
N GLU A 101 0.22 -7.08 -1.80
CA GLU A 101 1.06 -6.36 -2.78
C GLU A 101 0.26 -5.85 -4.00
N TYR A 102 -0.60 -6.70 -4.56
CA TYR A 102 -1.41 -6.35 -5.72
C TYR A 102 -2.54 -5.35 -5.38
N VAL A 103 -3.26 -5.57 -4.28
CA VAL A 103 -4.33 -4.67 -3.82
C VAL A 103 -3.81 -3.27 -3.53
N GLY A 104 -2.61 -3.13 -2.97
CA GLY A 104 -2.05 -1.80 -2.76
C GLY A 104 -1.61 -1.11 -4.05
N ARG A 105 -1.13 -1.85 -5.06
CA ARG A 105 -0.92 -1.25 -6.40
C ARG A 105 -2.22 -0.77 -7.01
N ILE A 106 -3.29 -1.58 -6.93
CA ILE A 106 -4.63 -1.17 -7.36
C ILE A 106 -5.05 0.09 -6.60
N HIS A 107 -4.82 0.13 -5.28
CA HIS A 107 -5.19 1.30 -4.48
C HIS A 107 -4.53 2.57 -5.02
N ASP A 108 -3.26 2.52 -5.41
CA ASP A 108 -2.58 3.70 -5.96
C ASP A 108 -2.99 4.04 -7.40
N GLU A 109 -3.34 3.04 -8.20
CA GLU A 109 -3.94 3.26 -9.52
C GLU A 109 -5.30 3.98 -9.40
N VAL A 110 -6.14 3.53 -8.47
CA VAL A 110 -7.47 4.10 -8.22
C VAL A 110 -7.40 5.52 -7.63
N LYS A 111 -6.31 5.87 -6.93
CA LYS A 111 -6.12 7.23 -6.41
C LYS A 111 -5.91 8.29 -7.51
N GLN A 112 -5.65 7.89 -8.77
CA GLN A 112 -5.49 8.79 -9.92
C GLN A 112 -4.69 10.06 -9.58
N ARG A 113 -3.57 9.93 -8.87
CA ARG A 113 -2.80 11.10 -8.44
C ARG A 113 -2.21 11.77 -9.69
N PRO A 114 -2.57 13.02 -10.01
CA PRO A 114 -2.03 13.70 -11.18
C PRO A 114 -0.50 13.81 -11.03
N LEU A 115 0.23 13.46 -12.10
CA LEU A 115 1.70 13.42 -12.13
C LEU A 115 2.34 14.74 -11.69
N TYR A 116 1.62 15.86 -11.87
CA TYR A 116 1.99 17.18 -11.40
C TYR A 116 0.73 18.02 -11.14
N LEU A 117 0.79 18.93 -10.15
CA LEU A 117 -0.16 20.04 -10.04
C LEU A 117 0.51 21.31 -10.54
N VAL A 118 -0.09 21.94 -11.56
CA VAL A 118 0.35 23.25 -12.04
C VAL A 118 -0.15 24.32 -11.07
N ARG A 119 0.77 25.08 -10.46
CA ARG A 119 0.43 26.15 -9.52
C ARG A 119 -0.02 27.43 -10.23
N GLU A 120 0.68 27.79 -11.31
CA GLU A 120 0.44 29.01 -12.07
C GLU A 120 1.08 28.83 -13.45
N ARG A 121 0.40 29.26 -14.53
CA ARG A 121 0.96 29.33 -15.88
C ARG A 121 1.07 30.80 -16.27
N LEU A 122 2.29 31.30 -16.43
CA LEU A 122 2.55 32.65 -16.95
C LEU A 122 3.02 32.52 -18.39
N GLY A 123 2.33 33.15 -19.34
CA GLY A 123 2.71 33.17 -20.77
C GLY A 123 2.14 32.05 -21.65
N PHE A 124 1.15 31.28 -21.19
CA PHE A 124 0.46 30.25 -21.99
C PHE A 124 -1.00 30.68 -22.30
N ASP A 125 -1.44 30.49 -23.54
CA ASP A 125 -2.79 30.87 -24.00
C ASP A 125 -3.87 29.98 -23.35
N ASN A 126 -4.95 30.60 -22.86
CA ASN A 126 -5.93 29.98 -21.96
C ASN A 126 -6.92 29.04 -22.68
N ARG A 127 -6.78 28.88 -24.01
CA ARG A 127 -7.70 28.11 -24.87
C ARG A 127 -7.57 26.60 -24.70
N ALA A 128 -6.40 26.10 -24.29
CA ALA A 128 -6.20 24.67 -24.06
C ALA A 128 -6.81 24.18 -22.72
N ALA A 129 -7.20 25.09 -21.82
CA ALA A 129 -7.69 24.73 -20.48
C ALA A 129 -9.18 24.37 -20.42
N GLN A 130 -9.93 24.62 -21.50
CA GLN A 130 -11.37 24.35 -21.56
C GLN A 130 -11.73 23.07 -22.33
N VAL A 131 -10.76 22.34 -22.87
CA VAL A 131 -11.02 21.06 -23.54
C VAL A 131 -11.25 20.01 -22.46
N PRO A 132 -12.47 19.49 -22.28
CA PRO A 132 -12.71 18.39 -21.34
C PRO A 132 -11.76 17.23 -21.66
N PHE A 133 -11.29 16.53 -20.63
CA PHE A 133 -10.34 15.42 -20.77
C PHE A 133 -10.79 14.40 -21.84
N GLU A 134 -12.09 14.15 -21.97
CA GLU A 134 -12.69 13.31 -23.01
C GLU A 134 -12.33 13.73 -24.45
N THR A 135 -12.27 15.04 -24.74
CA THR A 135 -12.04 15.53 -26.11
C THR A 135 -10.57 15.48 -26.51
N SER A 136 -9.65 15.47 -25.55
CA SER A 136 -8.21 15.35 -25.81
C SER A 136 -7.79 13.93 -26.22
N VAL A 137 -8.49 12.91 -25.73
CA VAL A 137 -8.19 11.50 -26.04
C VAL A 137 -8.78 11.08 -27.38
N THR A 138 -9.97 11.60 -27.73
CA THR A 138 -10.60 11.30 -29.04
C THR A 138 -9.91 12.02 -30.19
N ALA A 139 -9.43 13.25 -30.00
CA ALA A 139 -8.68 13.99 -31.02
C ALA A 139 -7.35 13.31 -31.39
N ASP A 140 -6.60 12.84 -30.39
CA ASP A 140 -5.32 12.15 -30.59
C ASP A 140 -5.51 10.76 -31.26
N ALA A 141 -6.67 10.12 -31.03
CA ALA A 141 -7.04 8.85 -31.66
C ALA A 141 -7.48 9.02 -33.13
N GLU A 142 -8.20 10.10 -33.47
CA GLU A 142 -8.58 10.41 -34.85
C GLU A 142 -7.40 10.89 -35.71
N GLU A 143 -6.47 11.66 -35.12
CA GLU A 143 -5.23 12.10 -35.79
C GLU A 143 -4.33 10.90 -36.12
N LYS A 144 -4.19 9.94 -35.19
CA LYS A 144 -3.46 8.69 -35.49
C LYS A 144 -4.18 7.84 -36.54
N ARG A 145 -5.51 7.77 -36.52
CA ARG A 145 -6.28 6.97 -37.48
C ARG A 145 -6.20 7.49 -38.92
N THR A 146 -6.01 8.81 -39.10
CA THR A 146 -5.83 9.45 -40.41
C THR A 146 -4.40 9.33 -40.93
N LEU A 147 -3.39 9.23 -40.06
CA LEU A 147 -1.98 9.11 -40.46
C LEU A 147 -1.58 7.73 -40.99
N TYR A 148 -2.30 6.65 -40.63
CA TYR A 148 -2.00 5.26 -41.05
C TYR A 148 -2.91 4.72 -42.16
N HIS A 149 -3.91 5.48 -42.61
CA HIS A 149 -4.88 5.08 -43.65
C HIS A 149 -4.87 5.96 -44.91
N GLY A 150 -3.80 6.73 -45.13
CA GLY A 150 -3.52 7.44 -46.38
C GLY A 150 -2.55 6.69 -47.28
#